data_AF-A0A7C6EEM9-F1
#
_entry.id   AF-A0A7C6EEM9-F1
#
_cell.length_a   1.000
_cell.length_b   1.000
_cell.length_c   1.000
_cell.angle_alpha   90.00
_cell.angle_beta   90.00
_cell.angle_gamma   90.00
#
_symmetry.space_group_name_H-M   'P 1'
#
loop_
_entity.id
_entity.type
_entity.pdbx_description
1 polymer ?
#
loop_
_entity_poly.entity_id
_entity_poly.type
_entity_poly.pdbx_seq_one_letter_code
_entity_poly.pdbx_strand_id
1 'polypeptide(L)' 'VFLPAIKQEANDNRNYVKKAVNWALRNIGKRNLNLNKKAIETAKEIQKMDSRSAKWIASDAIRELTSEAVQERLQKRDK' A
#
# COMPACT_ATOMS: atom_id res chain seq x y z
N VAL A 1 -12.40 -2.81 5.28
CA VAL A 1 -13.35 -2.03 4.45
C VAL A 1 -12.65 -1.28 3.32
N PHE A 2 -11.53 -0.56 3.53
CA PHE A 2 -10.93 0.27 2.47
C PHE A 2 -9.98 -0.43 1.48
N LEU A 3 -9.28 -1.50 1.89
CA LEU A 3 -8.29 -2.19 1.04
C LEU A 3 -8.87 -2.79 -0.26
N PRO A 4 -10.09 -3.39 -0.26
CA PRO A 4 -10.71 -3.85 -1.50
C PRO A 4 -10.92 -2.74 -2.54
N ALA A 5 -11.39 -1.56 -2.12
CA ALA A 5 -11.59 -0.42 -3.02
C ALA A 5 -10.26 0.09 -3.59
N ILE A 6 -9.21 0.15 -2.77
CA ILE A 6 -7.85 0.51 -3.23
C ILE A 6 -7.37 -0.45 -4.32
N LYS A 7 -7.60 -1.75 -4.16
CA LYS A 7 -7.22 -2.76 -5.16
C LYS A 7 -8.02 -2.60 -6.45
N GLN A 8 -9.33 -2.37 -6.36
CA GLN A 8 -10.19 -2.17 -7.53
C GLN A 8 -9.72 -0.99 -8.40
N GLU A 9 -9.38 0.13 -7.77
CA GLU A 9 -8.98 1.37 -8.46
C GLU A 9 -7.49 1.42 -8.85
N ALA A 10 -6.70 0.39 -8.52
CA ALA A 10 -5.26 0.41 -8.72
C ALA A 10 -4.84 0.33 -10.21
N ASN A 11 -5.74 -0.05 -11.11
CA ASN A 11 -5.48 -0.10 -12.55
C ASN A 11 -5.76 1.23 -13.27
N ASP A 12 -6.28 2.24 -12.59
CA ASP A 12 -6.58 3.53 -13.20
C ASP A 12 -5.29 4.25 -13.60
N ASN A 13 -5.21 4.72 -14.85
CA ASN A 13 -4.03 5.37 -15.42
C ASN A 13 -3.99 6.88 -15.19
N ARG A 14 -5.08 7.50 -14.70
CA ARG A 14 -5.13 8.93 -14.37
C ARG A 14 -4.16 9.21 -13.24
N ASN A 15 -3.28 10.18 -13.45
CA ASN A 15 -2.16 10.46 -12.55
C ASN A 15 -2.59 10.77 -11.12
N TYR A 16 -3.71 11.48 -10.93
CA TYR A 16 -4.21 11.81 -9.60
C TYR A 16 -4.83 10.61 -8.90
N VAL A 17 -5.50 9.72 -9.64
CA VAL A 17 -6.11 8.50 -9.08
C VAL A 17 -5.00 7.56 -8.60
N LYS A 18 -4.03 7.22 -9.44
CA LYS A 18 -2.92 6.32 -9.02
C LYS A 18 -2.14 6.86 -7.82
N LYS A 19 -1.96 8.20 -7.74
CA LYS A 19 -1.31 8.85 -6.58
C LYS A 19 -2.16 8.74 -5.33
N ALA A 20 -3.46 9.02 -5.42
CA ALA A 20 -4.40 8.89 -4.32
C ALA A 20 -4.47 7.44 -3.80
N VAL A 21 -4.55 6.46 -4.70
CA VAL A 21 -4.53 5.02 -4.35
C VAL A 21 -3.23 4.65 -3.62
N ASN A 22 -2.07 5.05 -4.15
CA ASN A 22 -0.78 4.81 -3.50
C ASN A 22 -0.67 5.48 -2.12
N TRP A 23 -1.07 6.75 -2.00
CA TRP A 23 -1.07 7.45 -0.72
C TRP A 23 -2.02 6.80 0.30
N ALA A 24 -3.23 6.41 -0.11
CA ALA A 24 -4.19 5.76 0.76
C ALA A 24 -3.64 4.42 1.30
N LEU A 25 -3.09 3.58 0.41
CA LEU A 25 -2.53 2.28 0.78
C LEU A 25 -1.41 2.40 1.81
N ARG A 26 -0.46 3.32 1.56
CA ARG A 26 0.67 3.56 2.47
C ARG A 26 0.23 4.16 3.80
N ASN A 27 -0.67 5.13 3.79
CA ASN A 27 -1.15 5.74 5.03
C ASN A 27 -1.89 4.72 5.90
N ILE A 28 -2.72 3.85 5.32
CA ILE A 28 -3.36 2.76 6.05
C ILE A 28 -2.31 1.82 6.67
N GLY A 29 -1.34 1.37 5.87
CA GLY A 29 -0.29 0.45 6.32
C GLY A 29 0.66 1.03 7.38
N LYS A 30 0.68 2.35 7.54
CA LYS A 30 1.53 3.06 8.52
C LYS A 30 0.88 3.27 9.90
N ARG A 31 -0.36 2.81 10.09
CA ARG A 31 -1.13 3.06 11.33
C ARG A 31 -0.76 2.13 12.50
N ASN A 32 -0.63 0.83 12.25
CA ASN A 32 -0.25 -0.21 13.22
C ASN A 32 0.26 -1.47 12.47
N LEU A 33 0.81 -2.46 13.20
CA LEU A 33 1.40 -3.66 12.56
C LEU A 33 0.37 -4.52 11.82
N ASN A 34 -0.85 -4.64 12.34
CA ASN A 34 -1.89 -5.44 11.70
C ASN A 34 -2.31 -4.85 10.34
N LEU A 35 -2.50 -3.53 10.28
CA LEU A 35 -2.81 -2.81 9.05
C LEU A 35 -1.62 -2.79 8.09
N ASN A 36 -0.39 -2.73 8.60
CA ASN A 36 0.83 -2.86 7.79
C ASN A 36 0.85 -4.18 7.02
N LYS A 37 0.64 -5.30 7.72
CA LYS A 37 0.58 -6.64 7.12
C LYS A 37 -0.49 -6.72 6.03
N LYS A 38 -1.72 -6.28 6.33
CA LYS A 38 -2.84 -6.28 5.37
C LYS A 38 -2.60 -5.37 4.16
N ALA A 39 -1.98 -4.21 4.36
CA ALA A 39 -1.64 -3.30 3.28
C ALA A 39 -0.54 -3.88 2.37
N ILE A 40 0.48 -4.54 2.92
CA ILE A 40 1.52 -5.23 2.15
C ILE A 40 0.92 -6.39 1.35
N GLU A 41 0.04 -7.19 1.95
CA GLU A 41 -0.68 -8.26 1.26
C GLU A 41 -1.50 -7.72 0.08
N THR A 42 -2.27 -6.66 0.31
CA THR A 42 -3.03 -5.97 -0.75
C THR A 42 -2.11 -5.44 -1.85
N ALA A 43 -0.96 -4.87 -1.49
CA ALA A 43 0.02 -4.38 -2.47
C ALA A 43 0.58 -5.53 -3.33
N LYS A 44 0.85 -6.71 -2.74
CA LYS A 44 1.28 -7.90 -3.47
C LYS A 44 0.20 -8.42 -4.42
N GLU A 45 -1.07 -8.31 -4.05
CA GLU A 45 -2.17 -8.66 -4.96
C GLU A 45 -2.27 -7.67 -6.13
N ILE A 46 -2.16 -6.37 -5.85
CA ILE A 46 -2.14 -5.31 -6.88
C ILE A 46 -0.96 -5.52 -7.85
N GLN A 47 0.19 -5.96 -7.34
CA GLN A 47 1.38 -6.21 -8.16
C GLN A 47 1.16 -7.23 -9.28
N LYS A 48 0.25 -8.19 -9.07
CA LYS A 48 -0.08 -9.24 -10.04
C LYS A 48 -1.00 -8.76 -11.17
N MET A 49 -1.56 -7.56 -11.07
CA MET A 49 -2.42 -7.00 -12.11
C MET A 49 -1.59 -6.56 -13.31
N ASP A 50 -2.11 -6.77 -14.52
CA ASP A 50 -1.44 -6.31 -15.73
C ASP A 50 -1.76 -4.83 -16.03
N SER A 51 -1.26 -3.95 -15.17
CA SER A 51 -1.32 -2.51 -15.37
C SER A 51 -0.03 -1.84 -14.90
N ARG A 52 0.46 -0.86 -15.67
CA ARG A 52 1.62 -0.06 -15.30
C ARG A 52 1.36 0.75 -14.03
N SER A 53 0.15 1.29 -13.86
CA SER A 53 -0.20 2.02 -12.63
C SER A 53 -0.21 1.09 -11.42
N ALA A 54 -0.83 -0.09 -11.54
CA ALA A 54 -0.89 -1.09 -10.47
C ALA A 54 0.52 -1.54 -10.03
N LYS A 55 1.38 -1.92 -10.99
CA LYS A 55 2.76 -2.33 -10.73
C LYS A 55 3.58 -1.23 -10.02
N TRP A 56 3.36 0.04 -10.39
CA TRP A 56 4.01 1.19 -9.75
C TRP A 56 3.50 1.40 -8.31
N ILE A 57 2.18 1.41 -8.11
CA ILE A 57 1.55 1.56 -6.78
C ILE A 57 2.05 0.48 -5.83
N ALA A 58 2.01 -0.79 -6.27
CA ALA A 58 2.42 -1.94 -5.46
C ALA A 58 3.89 -1.86 -5.05
N SER A 59 4.77 -1.61 -6.01
CA SER A 59 6.22 -1.57 -5.76
C SER A 59 6.59 -0.45 -4.80
N ASP A 60 6.00 0.75 -4.96
CA ASP A 60 6.27 1.88 -4.06
C ASP A 60 5.71 1.63 -2.65
N ALA A 61 4.48 1.11 -2.55
CA ALA A 61 3.87 0.81 -1.27
C ALA A 61 4.62 -0.28 -0.50
N ILE A 62 5.04 -1.37 -1.16
CA ILE A 62 5.81 -2.44 -0.53
C ILE A 62 7.13 -1.88 0.00
N ARG A 63 7.91 -1.20 -0.86
CA ARG A 63 9.20 -0.61 -0.49
C ARG A 63 9.11 0.27 0.75
N GLU A 64 8.09 1.13 0.81
CA GLU A 64 7.93 2.06 1.92
C GLU A 64 7.43 1.37 3.19
N LEU A 65 6.42 0.50 3.07
CA LEU A 65 5.82 -0.17 4.22
C LEU A 65 6.76 -1.20 4.85
N THR A 66 7.71 -1.77 4.11
CA THR A 66 8.73 -2.68 4.63
C THR A 66 10.04 -1.98 5.01
N SER A 67 10.13 -0.65 4.87
CA SER A 67 11.34 0.08 5.26
C SER A 67 11.61 -0.01 6.76
N GLU A 68 12.88 -0.06 7.14
CA GLU A 68 13.33 -0.13 8.53
C GLU A 68 12.69 0.98 9.38
N ALA A 69 12.74 2.22 8.89
CA ALA A 69 12.16 3.38 9.58
C ALA A 69 10.65 3.22 9.87
N VAL A 70 9.87 2.64 8.95
CA VAL A 70 8.44 2.38 9.18
C VAL A 70 8.26 1.22 10.15
N GLN A 71 9.00 0.13 9.98
CA GLN A 71 8.89 -1.06 10.83
C GLN A 71 9.27 -0.77 12.28
N GLU A 72 10.38 -0.08 12.52
CA GLU A 72 10.80 0.34 13.87
C GLU A 72 9.74 1.22 14.55
N ARG A 73 9.19 2.19 13.81
CA ARG A 73 8.16 3.08 14.35
C ARG A 73 6.88 2.33 14.74
N LEU A 74 6.50 1.33 13.94
CA LEU A 74 5.31 0.52 14.23
C LEU A 74 5.54 -0.41 15.42
N GLN A 75 6.71 -1.04 15.51
CA GLN A 75 7.10 -1.88 16.66
C GLN A 75 7.13 -1.08 17.97
N LYS A 76 7.60 0.17 17.94
CA LYS A 76 7.59 1.06 19.11
C LYS A 76 6.19 1.48 19.56
N ARG A 77 5.20 1.50 18.67
CA ARG A 77 3.82 1.92 18.97
C ARG A 77 2.93 0.79 19.46
N ASP A 78 3.21 -0.44 19.05
CA ASP A 78 2.44 -1.63 19.43
C ASP A 78 3.03 -2.30 20.71
N LYS A 79 4.06 -1.70 21.31
CA LYS A 79 4.71 -2.11 22.57
C LYS A 79 4.25 -1.20 23.71
#